data_AF-A0ABD0QGI3-F1
#
_entry.id   AF-A0ABD0QGI3-F1
#
_cell.length_a   1.000
_cell.length_b   1.000
_cell.length_c   1.000
_cell.angle_alpha   90.00
_cell.angle_beta   90.00
_cell.angle_gamma   90.00
#
_symmetry.space_group_name_H-M   'P 1'
#
loop_
_entity.id
_entity.type
_entity.pdbx_description
1 polymer ?
#
loop_
_entity_poly.entity_id
_entity_poly.type
_entity_poly.pdbx_seq_one_letter_code
_entity_poly.pdbx_strand_id
1 'polypeptide(L)' 'APGGYRWFQLYLYRDRKLSEQIVHRVEALGYKALVLTVDVPYTGKRRNDIRNQFKLPPHLKVKNFEGMFQ' A
#
# COMPACT_ATOMS: atom_id res chain seq x y z
N ALA A 1 18.94 5.57 -0.04
CA ALA A 1 19.82 4.95 0.97
C ALA A 1 19.75 3.42 0.87
N PRO A 2 20.57 2.80 0.00
CA PRO A 2 20.50 1.35 -0.22
C PRO A 2 20.87 0.51 1.02
N GLY A 3 21.61 1.07 1.98
CA GLY A 3 21.95 0.42 3.26
C GLY A 3 21.09 0.83 4.46
N GLY A 4 20.04 1.63 4.26
CA GLY A 4 19.16 2.06 5.34
C GLY A 4 18.17 0.97 5.78
N TYR A 5 17.75 0.99 7.04
CA TYR A 5 16.62 0.17 7.47
C TYR A 5 15.35 0.62 6.76
N ARG A 6 14.66 -0.35 6.14
CA ARG A 6 13.41 -0.12 5.39
C ARG A 6 12.26 -0.75 6.15
N TRP A 7 11.19 0.01 6.33
CA TRP A 7 9.92 -0.45 6.90
C TRP A 7 8.84 -0.41 5.83
N PHE A 8 7.85 -1.27 5.95
CA PHE A 8 6.76 -1.35 4.99
C PHE A 8 5.43 -1.08 5.68
N GLN A 9 4.70 -0.07 5.21
CA GLN A 9 3.34 0.21 5.68
C GLN A 9 2.36 -0.72 4.99
N LEU A 10 1.47 -1.34 5.76
CA LEU A 10 0.47 -2.29 5.28
C LEU A 10 -0.94 -1.88 5.70
N TYR A 11 -1.88 -1.93 4.75
CA TYR A 11 -3.31 -2.05 5.03
C TYR A 11 -3.72 -3.51 4.90
N LEU A 12 -4.57 -3.98 5.80
CA LEU A 12 -5.15 -5.31 5.71
C LEU A 12 -6.27 -5.34 4.67
N TYR A 13 -5.97 -5.91 3.50
CA TYR A 13 -6.95 -6.05 2.42
C TYR A 13 -7.98 -7.13 2.73
N ARG A 14 -9.18 -6.98 2.15
CA ARG A 14 -10.27 -7.96 2.29
C ARG A 14 -9.81 -9.35 1.85
N ASP A 15 -9.07 -9.43 0.76
CA ASP A 15 -8.35 -10.64 0.39
C ASP A 15 -7.08 -10.78 1.24
N ARG A 16 -7.07 -11.81 2.09
CA ARG A 16 -5.93 -12.12 2.97
C ARG A 16 -4.75 -12.69 2.20
N LYS A 17 -4.99 -13.38 1.07
CA LYS A 17 -3.91 -13.91 0.22
C LYS A 17 -3.09 -12.78 -0.38
N LEU A 18 -3.75 -11.70 -0.80
CA LEU A 18 -3.07 -10.49 -1.29
C LEU A 18 -2.16 -9.90 -0.21
N SER A 19 -2.68 -9.76 1.01
CA SER A 19 -1.91 -9.20 2.13
C SER A 19 -0.70 -10.09 2.47
N GLU A 20 -0.90 -11.41 2.48
CA GLU A 20 0.14 -12.40 2.70
C GLU A 20 1.23 -12.37 1.62
N GLN A 21 0.86 -12.32 0.34
CA GLN A 21 1.81 -12.20 -0.78
C GLN A 21 2.69 -10.94 -0.66
N ILE A 22 2.10 -9.81 -0.23
CA ILE A 22 2.85 -8.58 0.00
C ILE A 22 3.85 -8.76 1.14
N VAL A 23 3.42 -9.37 2.25
CA VAL A 23 4.30 -9.65 3.41
C VAL A 23 5.50 -10.50 3.00
N HIS A 24 5.27 -11.64 2.35
CA HIS A 24 6.35 -12.52 1.86
C HIS A 24 7.31 -11.78 0.92
N ARG A 25 6.78 -10.93 0.03
CA ARG A 25 7.59 -10.12 -0.89
C ARG A 25 8.49 -9.14 -0.16
N VAL A 26 7.98 -8.41 0.84
CA VAL A 26 8.77 -7.39 1.54
C VAL A 26 9.78 -8.01 2.50
N GLU A 27 9.45 -9.16 3.09
CA GLU A 27 10.40 -9.96 3.87
C GLU A 27 11.57 -10.43 2.99
N ALA A 28 11.28 -11.00 1.81
CA ALA A 28 12.30 -11.42 0.84
C ALA A 28 13.19 -10.26 0.36
N LEU A 29 12.66 -9.03 0.34
CA LEU A 29 13.41 -7.81 0.00
C LEU A 29 14.21 -7.22 1.17
N GLY A 30 14.16 -7.84 2.36
CA GLY A 30 14.96 -7.47 3.53
C GLY A 30 14.42 -6.26 4.32
N TYR A 31 13.13 -5.97 4.22
CA TYR A 31 12.48 -5.00 5.09
C TYR A 31 12.55 -5.47 6.56
N LYS A 32 12.64 -4.53 7.49
CA LYS A 32 12.92 -4.81 8.91
C LYS A 32 11.72 -4.64 9.83
N ALA A 33 10.64 -4.06 9.33
CA ALA A 33 9.40 -3.93 10.09
C ALA A 33 8.21 -3.81 9.16
N LEU A 34 7.07 -4.29 9.66
CA LEU A 34 5.74 -4.00 9.13
C LEU A 34 5.08 -2.95 10.00
N VAL A 35 4.54 -1.92 9.37
CA VAL A 35 3.75 -0.86 10.04
C VAL A 35 2.30 -1.04 9.63
N LEU A 36 1.53 -1.74 10.46
CA LEU A 36 0.12 -2.00 10.18
C LEU A 36 -0.73 -0.77 10.51
N THR A 37 -1.47 -0.28 9.51
CA THR A 37 -2.42 0.82 9.71
C THR A 37 -3.80 0.27 10.04
N VAL A 38 -4.31 0.60 11.23
CA VAL A 38 -5.54 0.02 11.81
C VAL A 38 -6.71 1.00 11.89
N ASP A 39 -6.48 2.29 11.62
CA ASP A 39 -7.44 3.38 11.79
C ASP A 39 -8.21 3.75 10.50
N VAL A 40 -7.94 3.08 9.38
CA VAL A 40 -8.60 3.34 8.08
C VAL A 40 -9.43 2.13 7.63
N PRO A 41 -10.59 1.85 8.25
CA PRO A 41 -11.53 0.88 7.70
C PRO A 41 -12.19 1.40 6.41
N TYR A 42 -12.35 2.72 6.31
CA TYR A 42 -12.80 3.45 5.12
C TYR A 42 -12.00 4.75 4.97
N THR A 43 -11.83 5.23 3.74
CA THR A 43 -11.13 6.49 3.48
C THR A 43 -11.92 7.67 4.06
N GLY A 44 -11.24 8.55 4.80
CA GLY A 44 -11.84 9.76 5.35
C GLY A 44 -12.34 10.74 4.28
N LYS A 45 -13.33 11.56 4.63
CA LYS A 45 -13.95 12.54 3.72
C LYS A 45 -13.09 13.79 3.56
N ARG A 46 -12.18 13.78 2.59
CA ARG A 46 -11.34 14.93 2.23
C ARG A 46 -12.09 15.87 1.28
N ARG A 47 -12.58 17.01 1.80
CA ARG A 47 -13.43 17.94 1.04
C ARG A 47 -12.76 18.48 -0.23
N ASN A 48 -11.45 18.74 -0.17
CA ASN A 48 -10.70 19.24 -1.31
C ASN A 48 -10.56 18.18 -2.42
N ASP A 49 -10.30 16.93 -2.06
CA ASP A 49 -10.21 15.82 -3.03
C ASP A 49 -11.54 15.64 -3.78
N ILE A 50 -12.67 15.79 -3.08
CA ILE A 50 -14.02 15.73 -3.67
C ILE A 50 -14.25 16.93 -4.61
N ARG A 51 -13.99 18.16 -4.14
CA ARG A 51 -14.16 19.38 -4.94
C ARG A 51 -13.31 19.36 -6.22
N ASN A 52 -12.08 18.87 -6.10
CA ASN A 52 -11.12 18.82 -7.21
C ASN A 52 -11.23 17.55 -8.06
N GLN A 53 -12.17 16.64 -7.73
CA GLN A 53 -12.34 15.34 -8.38
C GLN A 53 -11.02 14.57 -8.50
N PHE A 54 -10.27 14.49 -7.40
CA PHE A 54 -8.93 13.92 -7.41
C PHE A 54 -8.93 12.51 -8.00
N LYS A 55 -8.05 12.30 -8.98
CA LYS A 55 -7.75 11.01 -9.61
C LYS A 55 -6.25 10.89 -9.77
N LEU A 56 -5.75 9.66 -9.76
CA LEU A 56 -4.36 9.40 -10.09
C LEU A 56 -4.10 9.81 -11.56
N PRO A 57 -3.08 10.65 -11.84
CA PRO A 57 -2.71 10.99 -13.22
C PRO A 57 -2.47 9.74 -14.07
N PRO A 58 -2.80 9.73 -15.37
CA PRO A 58 -2.76 8.52 -16.21
C PRO A 58 -1.38 7.84 -16.32
N HIS A 59 -0.31 8.60 -16.12
CA HIS A 59 1.06 8.11 -16.20
C HIS A 59 1.59 7.53 -14.88
N LEU A 60 0.84 7.64 -13.77
CA LEU A 60 1.22 7.10 -12.47
C LEU A 60 0.48 5.79 -12.18
N LYS A 61 1.15 4.87 -11.49
CA LYS A 61 0.60 3.57 -11.10
C LYS A 61 0.98 3.22 -9.66
N VAL A 62 0.10 2.50 -8.98
CA VAL A 62 0.41 1.90 -7.68
C VAL A 62 1.20 0.60 -7.91
N LYS A 63 2.52 0.73 -8.01
CA LYS A 63 3.43 -0.35 -8.44
C LYS A 63 3.36 -1.62 -7.60
N ASN A 64 3.01 -1.51 -6.32
CA ASN A 64 2.93 -2.66 -5.43
C ASN A 64 1.83 -3.66 -5.84
N PHE A 65 0.77 -3.21 -6.55
CA PHE A 65 -0.34 -4.06 -6.97
C PHE A 65 -0.28 -4.50 -8.43
N GLU A 66 0.75 -4.10 -9.17
CA GLU A 66 0.92 -4.50 -10.57
C GLU A 66 1.11 -6.02 -10.64
N GLY A 67 0.19 -6.72 -11.33
CA GLY A 67 0.19 -8.19 -11.46
C GLY A 67 -0.41 -8.97 -10.28
N MET A 68 -0.95 -8.30 -9.26
CA MET A 68 -1.49 -8.98 -8.05
C MET A 68 -3.01 -9.26 -8.09
N PHE A 69 -3.73 -8.76 -9.10
CA PHE A 69 -5.18 -8.94 -9.25
C PHE A 69 -5.56 -9.80 -10.47
N GLN A 70 -4.71 -10.76 -10.85
CA GLN A 70 -5.06 -11.80 -11.81
C GLN A 70 -5.87 -12.92 -11.16
#